data_AF-A0A507AHX2-F1
#
_entry.id   AF-A0A507AHX2-F1
#
_cell.length_a   1.000
_cell.length_b   1.000
_cell.length_c   1.000
_cell.angle_alpha   90.00
_cell.angle_beta   90.00
_cell.angle_gamma   90.00
#
_symmetry.space_group_name_H-M   'P 1'
#
loop_
_entity.id
_entity.type
_entity.pdbx_description
1 polymer ?
#
loop_
_entity_poly.entity_id
_entity_poly.type
_entity_poly.pdbx_seq_one_letter_code
_entity_poly.pdbx_strand_id
1 'polypeptide(L)'
;MYLTKALGIVVLLGSTALAAIEKRGTACTVTPLSASPKPRVVRRDEGSSGGDLERRSPVGDRYLPGPNGSPEHYPRPEPGSKEALAYAHRPEAPSDVALTDMIAQKQQQDKRDTSAAEAALAAAADDTPQILEAFRQCGKEGSIVFEEGTYNIRQVMNTTDLRNCEIDIYGTFVWSADNLDYWIRRTFPVTYAGRSTAWLLGGTNVTVRGHGRALFNGNGQVWIDRNRSGSNMNGRPISLTVWRGTNVAIDGITWRQSQFWHTFVAHSRNVTMTNLDMNTTSSNSNSAVNTDGFDSWNSRDIFIKNWVVTCGDDCISIKGNSTNVHVQNVTCYESGCACVGSIGSNAGQPDYVDDIVFEDISCHHSSNAAWIKTYPGAGHVRNVTFRNVACDNVNQPIYVTPCTYSGSGCDGSRLAIEDVGWYNVTGTSRYNVAAGMHCSAAAPCRNFRFEGVDIRPLAGGGQAKVLCSNIQNQATMGLACTGACPGNWPQQLSGNR
;
A
#
# COMPACT_ATOMS: atom_id res chain seq x y z
N MET A 1 33.28 -5.29 -37.89
CA MET A 1 32.49 -4.04 -38.03
C MET A 1 31.04 -4.45 -38.26
N TYR A 2 30.30 -4.75 -37.19
CA TYR A 2 28.91 -5.19 -37.25
C TYR A 2 28.02 -4.09 -36.71
N LEU A 3 27.16 -3.56 -37.57
CA LEU A 3 26.17 -2.53 -37.28
C LEU A 3 24.98 -3.18 -36.56
N THR A 4 24.79 -2.88 -35.27
CA THR A 4 23.56 -3.19 -34.55
C THR A 4 22.51 -2.13 -34.88
N LYS A 5 21.46 -2.52 -35.63
CA LYS A 5 20.24 -1.72 -35.80
C LYS A 5 19.44 -1.78 -34.50
N ALA A 6 19.29 -0.63 -33.84
CA ALA A 6 18.26 -0.43 -32.83
C ALA A 6 16.89 -0.39 -33.54
N LEU A 7 16.04 -1.39 -33.29
CA LEU A 7 14.62 -1.31 -33.64
C LEU A 7 13.93 -0.49 -32.55
N GLY A 8 13.69 0.80 -32.83
CA GLY A 8 12.70 1.58 -32.11
C GLY A 8 11.32 1.08 -32.47
N ILE A 9 10.62 0.45 -31.52
CA ILE A 9 9.19 0.18 -31.65
C ILE A 9 8.48 1.53 -31.50
N VAL A 10 8.15 2.16 -32.62
CA VAL A 10 7.18 3.25 -32.65
C VAL A 10 5.80 2.61 -32.54
N VAL A 11 5.23 2.63 -31.32
CA VAL A 11 3.81 2.32 -31.16
C VAL A 11 3.05 3.47 -31.81
N LEU A 12 2.51 3.22 -33.00
CA LEU A 12 1.56 4.12 -33.64
C LEU A 12 0.29 4.13 -32.78
N LEU A 13 0.14 5.16 -31.95
CA LEU A 13 -1.10 5.43 -31.23
C LEU A 13 -2.21 5.73 -32.26
N GLY A 14 -3.37 5.10 -32.07
CA GLY A 14 -4.56 5.44 -32.85
C GLY A 14 -5.01 6.88 -32.56
N SER A 15 -5.65 7.53 -33.54
CA SER A 15 -6.10 8.93 -33.43
C SER A 15 -6.98 9.23 -32.21
N THR A 16 -7.68 8.23 -31.69
CA THR A 16 -8.54 8.34 -30.49
C THR A 16 -7.74 8.46 -29.19
N ALA A 17 -6.58 7.81 -29.08
CA ALA A 17 -5.74 7.87 -27.88
C ALA A 17 -5.02 9.23 -27.76
N LEU A 18 -4.65 9.84 -28.89
CA LEU A 18 -4.11 11.21 -28.92
C LEU A 18 -5.19 12.26 -28.62
N ALA A 19 -6.45 12.01 -28.99
CA ALA A 19 -7.56 12.92 -28.68
C ALA A 19 -7.93 12.95 -27.18
N ALA A 20 -7.44 11.98 -26.40
CA ALA A 20 -7.69 11.87 -24.97
C ALA A 20 -6.64 12.59 -24.10
N ILE A 21 -5.64 13.22 -24.71
CA ILE A 21 -4.61 14.00 -24.02
C ILE A 21 -4.65 15.43 -24.53
N GLU A 22 -4.94 16.38 -23.64
CA GLU A 22 -4.75 17.79 -23.89
C GLU A 22 -3.43 18.25 -23.26
N LYS A 23 -2.45 18.62 -24.09
CA LYS A 23 -1.16 19.16 -23.63
C LYS A 23 -1.15 20.68 -23.73
N ARG A 24 -0.82 21.36 -22.62
CA ARG A 24 -0.59 22.81 -22.54
C ARG A 24 0.74 23.08 -21.87
N GLY A 25 1.76 23.44 -22.65
CA GLY A 25 3.12 23.63 -22.13
C GLY A 25 3.70 22.31 -21.61
N THR A 26 4.04 22.27 -20.31
CA THR A 26 4.54 21.07 -19.61
C THR A 26 3.45 20.29 -18.88
N ALA A 27 2.19 20.73 -18.96
CA ALA A 27 1.05 20.08 -18.33
C ALA A 27 0.28 19.20 -19.34
N CYS A 28 -0.11 18.01 -18.91
CA CYS A 28 -0.99 17.10 -19.63
C CYS A 28 -2.29 16.93 -18.83
N THR A 29 -3.44 17.12 -19.47
CA THR A 29 -4.75 16.69 -18.96
C THR A 29 -5.17 15.46 -19.74
N VAL A 30 -5.57 14.40 -19.03
CA VAL A 30 -5.95 13.12 -19.63
C VAL A 30 -7.41 12.86 -19.32
N THR A 31 -8.22 12.63 -20.34
CA THR A 31 -9.63 12.25 -20.22
C THR A 31 -9.76 10.74 -20.50
N PRO A 32 -10.60 9.98 -19.77
CA PRO A 32 -10.77 8.56 -20.08
C PRO A 32 -11.44 8.37 -21.46
N LEU A 33 -11.07 7.33 -22.21
CA LEU A 33 -11.57 7.09 -23.57
C LEU A 33 -13.09 6.91 -23.63
N SER A 34 -13.70 6.46 -22.53
CA SER A 34 -15.15 6.35 -22.38
C SER A 34 -15.86 7.70 -22.39
N ALA A 35 -15.18 8.77 -21.95
CA ALA A 35 -15.68 10.14 -21.93
C ALA A 35 -15.14 10.99 -23.10
N SER A 36 -14.10 10.53 -23.80
CA SER A 36 -13.53 11.24 -24.95
C SER A 36 -14.55 11.39 -26.10
N PRO A 37 -14.61 12.55 -26.78
CA PRO A 37 -15.45 12.72 -27.94
C PRO A 37 -15.14 11.66 -29.00
N LYS A 38 -16.13 10.86 -29.38
CA LYS A 38 -15.96 9.91 -30.50
C LYS A 38 -15.54 10.70 -31.74
N PRO A 39 -14.53 10.25 -32.51
CA PRO A 39 -14.17 10.91 -33.76
C PRO A 39 -15.43 10.93 -34.65
N ARG A 40 -15.86 12.14 -35.03
CA ARG A 40 -16.88 12.28 -36.07
C ARG A 40 -16.32 11.65 -37.33
N VAL A 41 -16.90 10.53 -37.75
CA VAL A 41 -16.71 10.01 -39.10
C VAL A 41 -17.37 11.03 -40.02
N VAL A 42 -16.60 11.99 -40.52
CA VAL A 42 -17.02 12.82 -41.63
C VAL A 42 -16.99 11.90 -42.84
N ARG A 43 -18.16 11.34 -43.19
CA ARG A 43 -18.36 10.83 -44.55
C ARG A 43 -18.14 12.02 -45.47
N ARG A 44 -17.11 11.95 -46.31
CA ARG A 44 -16.99 12.85 -47.45
C ARG A 44 -18.09 12.47 -48.42
N ASP A 45 -19.24 13.13 -48.32
CA ASP A 45 -20.14 13.25 -49.45
C ASP A 45 -19.58 14.36 -50.34
N GLU A 46 -19.23 13.98 -51.57
CA GLU A 46 -18.96 14.93 -52.64
C GLU A 46 -20.26 15.65 -52.99
N GLY A 47 -20.25 16.99 -53.00
CA GLY A 47 -21.22 17.73 -53.80
C GLY A 47 -21.83 19.01 -53.20
N SER A 48 -21.52 20.11 -53.89
CA SER A 48 -22.29 21.35 -54.02
C SER A 48 -22.05 22.49 -53.01
N SER A 49 -21.29 23.45 -53.53
CA SER A 49 -21.36 24.91 -53.42
C SER A 49 -22.53 25.56 -52.68
N GLY A 50 -22.21 26.59 -51.88
CA GLY A 50 -23.03 27.79 -51.77
C GLY A 50 -22.91 28.53 -50.43
N GLY A 51 -22.44 29.79 -50.48
CA GLY A 51 -22.98 30.85 -49.62
C GLY A 51 -22.14 31.34 -48.43
N ASP A 52 -21.47 32.47 -48.66
CA ASP A 52 -21.44 33.68 -47.83
C ASP A 52 -20.77 33.73 -46.44
N LEU A 53 -19.57 34.34 -46.46
CA LEU A 53 -19.14 35.51 -45.68
C LEU A 53 -19.95 35.92 -44.45
N GLU A 54 -19.30 35.90 -43.28
CA GLU A 54 -19.20 37.12 -42.46
C GLU A 54 -17.93 37.14 -41.59
N ARG A 55 -17.25 38.29 -41.62
CA ARG A 55 -16.07 38.63 -40.82
C ARG A 55 -16.49 39.08 -39.42
N ARG A 56 -15.71 38.73 -38.39
CA ARG A 56 -15.30 39.62 -37.29
C ARG A 56 -14.14 38.99 -36.51
N SER A 57 -13.02 39.72 -36.45
CA SER A 57 -11.87 39.44 -35.56
C SER A 57 -11.83 40.50 -34.43
N PRO A 58 -10.85 40.53 -33.51
CA PRO A 58 -11.11 40.29 -32.09
C PRO A 58 -10.71 41.47 -31.18
N VAL A 59 -11.15 41.43 -29.93
CA VAL A 59 -10.60 42.19 -28.80
C VAL A 59 -10.58 41.18 -27.64
N GLY A 60 -9.48 40.77 -27.01
CA GLY A 60 -8.23 41.45 -26.74
C GLY A 60 -8.26 41.90 -25.30
N ASP A 61 -7.77 41.08 -24.36
CA ASP A 61 -7.09 41.62 -23.18
C ASP A 61 -6.09 40.64 -22.59
N ARG A 62 -4.90 41.20 -22.35
CA ARG A 62 -3.67 40.58 -21.92
C ARG A 62 -3.55 40.72 -20.40
N TYR A 63 -3.06 39.69 -19.73
CA TYR A 63 -2.21 39.89 -18.55
C TYR A 63 -1.09 38.85 -18.58
N LEU A 64 0.15 39.35 -18.59
CA LEU A 64 1.39 38.58 -18.46
C LEU A 64 2.13 39.03 -17.18
N PRO A 65 3.07 38.20 -16.67
CA PRO A 65 3.43 38.13 -15.24
C PRO A 65 4.70 38.90 -14.87
N GLY A 66 4.93 39.05 -13.56
CA GLY A 66 6.22 39.47 -12.97
C GLY A 66 7.00 38.28 -12.36
N PRO A 67 8.34 38.28 -12.36
CA PRO A 67 9.17 37.12 -12.02
C PRO A 67 9.84 37.17 -10.62
N ASN A 68 10.38 35.99 -10.23
CA ASN A 68 11.38 35.69 -9.19
C ASN A 68 10.95 35.54 -7.72
N GLY A 69 11.10 34.31 -7.21
CA GLY A 69 11.17 33.98 -5.77
C GLY A 69 11.31 32.46 -5.57
N SER A 70 12.39 32.03 -4.93
CA SER A 70 12.83 30.67 -4.60
C SER A 70 11.80 29.82 -3.83
N PRO A 71 11.90 28.47 -3.80
CA PRO A 71 10.98 27.64 -3.02
C PRO A 71 11.30 27.74 -1.52
N GLU A 72 10.55 28.58 -0.81
CA GLU A 72 10.47 28.57 0.65
C GLU A 72 9.51 27.47 1.14
N HIS A 73 9.92 26.84 2.23
CA HIS A 73 9.15 26.08 3.22
C HIS A 73 7.61 26.13 3.05
N TYR A 74 6.97 24.97 2.89
CA TYR A 74 5.52 24.86 3.07
C TYR A 74 5.16 25.23 4.53
N PRO A 75 4.34 26.27 4.78
CA PRO A 75 3.92 26.60 6.12
C PRO A 75 2.92 25.55 6.63
N ARG A 76 3.08 25.16 7.89
CA ARG A 76 2.06 24.41 8.64
C ARG A 76 0.74 25.20 8.58
N PRO A 77 -0.43 24.55 8.45
CA PRO A 77 -1.69 25.23 8.68
C PRO A 77 -1.73 25.76 10.13
N GLU A 78 -2.12 27.02 10.27
CA GLU A 78 -2.30 27.72 11.55
C GLU A 78 -3.32 26.96 12.44
N PRO A 79 -3.06 26.82 13.76
CA PRO A 79 -4.03 26.26 14.68
C PRO A 79 -5.35 27.04 14.65
N GLY A 80 -6.44 26.41 14.21
CA GLY A 80 -7.79 27.00 14.20
C GLY A 80 -8.34 27.42 12.82
N SER A 81 -7.69 27.06 11.70
CA SER A 81 -8.32 27.21 10.39
C SER A 81 -9.55 26.30 10.25
N LYS A 82 -10.50 26.65 9.35
CA LYS A 82 -11.68 25.81 9.08
C LYS A 82 -11.30 24.42 8.56
N GLU A 83 -10.14 24.27 7.92
CA GLU A 83 -9.59 22.97 7.52
C GLU A 83 -9.05 22.16 8.72
N ALA A 84 -8.51 22.82 9.76
CA ALA A 84 -8.08 22.17 11.01
C ALA A 84 -9.27 21.74 11.89
N LEU A 85 -10.40 22.45 11.84
CA LEU A 85 -11.59 22.18 12.66
C LEU A 85 -12.49 21.05 12.12
N ALA A 86 -12.41 20.72 10.82
CA ALA A 86 -13.11 19.56 10.26
C ALA A 86 -12.51 18.21 10.72
N TYR A 87 -11.26 18.22 11.22
CA TYR A 87 -10.56 17.03 11.71
C TYR A 87 -10.57 16.85 13.24
N ALA A 88 -11.08 17.84 14.00
CA ALA A 88 -10.98 17.87 15.47
C ALA A 88 -12.23 17.41 16.23
N HIS A 89 -13.32 17.05 15.55
CA HIS A 89 -14.50 16.46 16.19
C HIS A 89 -14.71 15.02 15.72
N ARG A 90 -14.14 14.07 16.46
CA ARG A 90 -14.60 12.69 16.44
C ARG A 90 -15.66 12.51 17.54
N PRO A 91 -16.80 11.86 17.25
CA PRO A 91 -17.66 11.31 18.30
C PRO A 91 -16.91 10.24 19.09
N GLU A 92 -17.37 9.97 20.31
CA GLU A 92 -16.90 8.82 21.11
C GLU A 92 -16.97 7.51 20.31
N ALA A 93 -16.04 6.59 20.58
CA ALA A 93 -15.96 5.31 19.89
C ALA A 93 -17.31 4.56 19.95
N PRO A 94 -17.82 4.03 18.81
CA PRO A 94 -19.05 3.24 18.82
C PRO A 94 -18.86 1.98 19.68
N SER A 95 -19.92 1.55 20.38
CA SER A 95 -19.94 0.23 21.01
C SER A 95 -19.68 -0.89 19.98
N ASP A 96 -19.07 -2.00 20.39
CA ASP A 96 -18.67 -3.13 19.52
C ASP A 96 -19.73 -3.53 18.47
N VAL A 97 -21.01 -3.57 18.85
CA VAL A 97 -22.13 -3.90 17.96
C VAL A 97 -22.30 -2.88 16.81
N ALA A 98 -22.15 -1.59 17.10
CA ALA A 98 -22.28 -0.53 16.12
C ALA A 98 -21.09 -0.49 15.14
N LEU A 99 -19.89 -0.86 15.59
CA LEU A 99 -18.71 -0.97 14.73
C LEU A 99 -18.85 -2.14 13.75
N THR A 100 -19.31 -3.30 14.22
CA THR A 100 -19.59 -4.46 13.35
C THR A 100 -20.63 -4.15 12.29
N ASP A 101 -21.72 -3.45 12.65
CA ASP A 101 -22.76 -3.05 11.71
C ASP A 101 -22.27 -2.03 10.67
N MET A 102 -21.44 -1.07 11.08
CA MET A 102 -20.83 -0.09 10.17
C MET A 102 -19.85 -0.74 9.19
N ILE A 103 -19.05 -1.71 9.64
CA ILE A 103 -18.15 -2.49 8.78
C ILE A 103 -18.96 -3.31 7.78
N ALA A 104 -20.02 -4.00 8.23
CA ALA A 104 -20.90 -4.77 7.37
C ALA A 104 -21.59 -3.91 6.31
N GLN A 105 -22.06 -2.71 6.68
CA GLN A 105 -22.67 -1.75 5.75
C GLN A 105 -21.67 -1.23 4.71
N LYS A 106 -20.44 -0.86 5.11
CA LYS A 106 -19.39 -0.43 4.18
C LYS A 106 -18.98 -1.55 3.23
N GLN A 107 -18.81 -2.78 3.74
CA GLN A 107 -18.53 -3.97 2.93
C GLN A 107 -19.66 -4.30 1.93
N GLN A 108 -20.93 -4.09 2.32
CA GLN A 108 -22.07 -4.35 1.44
C GLN A 108 -22.26 -3.27 0.37
N GLN A 109 -21.87 -2.03 0.66
CA GLN A 109 -21.77 -0.98 -0.35
C GLN A 109 -20.65 -1.28 -1.36
N ASP A 110 -19.43 -1.57 -0.88
CA ASP A 110 -18.29 -1.93 -1.74
C ASP A 110 -18.62 -3.14 -2.65
N LYS A 111 -19.33 -4.15 -2.14
CA LYS A 111 -19.79 -5.32 -2.92
C LYS A 111 -20.76 -4.96 -4.06
N ARG A 112 -21.71 -4.05 -3.81
CA ARG A 112 -22.69 -3.62 -4.82
C ARG A 112 -22.00 -2.87 -5.97
N ASP A 113 -21.05 -2.01 -5.62
CA ASP A 113 -20.28 -1.22 -6.60
C ASP A 113 -19.34 -2.10 -7.45
N THR A 114 -18.90 -3.25 -6.91
CA THR A 114 -18.04 -4.21 -7.63
C THR A 114 -18.82 -5.01 -8.69
N SER A 115 -20.04 -5.48 -8.39
CA SER A 115 -20.81 -6.37 -9.30
C SER A 115 -21.32 -5.71 -10.58
N ALA A 116 -21.59 -4.41 -10.56
CA ALA A 116 -22.01 -3.66 -11.74
C ALA A 116 -20.83 -3.31 -12.68
N ALA A 117 -19.61 -3.26 -12.15
CA ALA A 117 -18.40 -2.94 -12.91
C ALA A 117 -17.93 -4.13 -13.79
N GLU A 118 -18.05 -5.37 -13.30
CA GLU A 118 -17.55 -6.57 -13.98
C GLU A 118 -18.18 -6.81 -15.37
N ALA A 119 -19.48 -6.51 -15.55
CA ALA A 119 -20.17 -6.67 -16.82
C ALA A 119 -19.86 -5.57 -17.85
N ALA A 120 -19.45 -4.37 -17.41
CA ALA A 120 -19.07 -3.26 -18.28
C ALA A 120 -17.62 -3.36 -18.80
N LEU A 121 -16.74 -4.04 -18.06
CA LEU A 121 -15.30 -4.09 -18.32
C LEU A 121 -14.88 -4.93 -19.54
N ALA A 122 -15.65 -5.95 -19.92
CA ALA A 122 -15.29 -6.87 -21.02
C ALA A 122 -15.33 -6.22 -22.42
N ALA A 123 -15.97 -5.04 -22.55
CA ALA A 123 -16.08 -4.29 -23.80
C ALA A 123 -15.40 -2.90 -23.74
N ALA A 124 -14.76 -2.56 -22.61
CA ALA A 124 -14.18 -1.24 -22.40
C ALA A 124 -12.82 -1.08 -23.09
N ALA A 125 -12.61 0.07 -23.72
CA ALA A 125 -11.34 0.41 -24.38
C ALA A 125 -10.19 0.50 -23.37
N ASP A 126 -8.97 0.12 -23.77
CA ASP A 126 -7.78 0.20 -22.92
C ASP A 126 -7.27 1.62 -22.81
N ASP A 127 -7.27 2.18 -21.59
CA ASP A 127 -6.80 3.52 -21.30
C ASP A 127 -5.28 3.58 -21.01
N THR A 128 -4.61 2.43 -20.91
CA THR A 128 -3.18 2.38 -20.57
C THR A 128 -2.28 3.13 -21.58
N PRO A 129 -2.49 3.04 -22.91
CA PRO A 129 -1.61 3.70 -23.88
C PRO A 129 -1.55 5.22 -23.74
N GLN A 130 -2.68 5.91 -23.57
CA GLN A 130 -2.67 7.37 -23.43
C GLN A 130 -2.18 7.80 -22.04
N ILE A 131 -2.40 7.00 -20.99
CA ILE A 131 -1.82 7.25 -19.66
C ILE A 131 -0.29 7.25 -19.76
N LEU A 132 0.30 6.20 -20.34
CA LEU A 132 1.76 6.10 -20.52
C LEU A 132 2.31 7.22 -21.41
N GLU A 133 1.55 7.62 -22.42
CA GLU A 133 1.93 8.73 -23.30
C GLU A 133 1.92 10.08 -22.55
N ALA A 134 0.95 10.33 -21.67
CA ALA A 134 0.95 11.53 -20.82
C ALA A 134 2.18 11.57 -19.89
N PHE A 135 2.54 10.43 -19.28
CA PHE A 135 3.78 10.31 -18.51
C PHE A 135 5.02 10.58 -19.37
N ARG A 136 5.05 10.10 -20.62
CA ARG A 136 6.16 10.36 -21.55
C ARG A 136 6.25 11.85 -21.92
N GLN A 137 5.12 12.52 -22.12
CA GLN A 137 5.08 13.90 -22.61
C GLN A 137 5.27 14.96 -21.51
N CYS A 138 4.85 14.66 -20.28
CA CYS A 138 4.73 15.63 -19.18
C CYS A 138 5.34 15.14 -17.85
N GLY A 139 5.92 13.94 -17.79
CA GLY A 139 6.51 13.36 -16.58
C GLY A 139 7.83 13.99 -16.12
N LYS A 140 8.32 15.02 -16.82
CA LYS A 140 9.57 15.74 -16.51
C LYS A 140 9.33 17.25 -16.52
N GLU A 141 9.62 17.91 -15.40
CA GLU A 141 9.39 19.35 -15.22
C GLU A 141 7.94 19.77 -15.52
N GLY A 142 6.97 18.97 -15.10
CA GLY A 142 5.60 19.07 -15.59
C GLY A 142 4.57 18.51 -14.63
N SER A 143 3.32 18.53 -15.10
CA SER A 143 2.19 17.98 -14.36
C SER A 143 1.28 17.14 -15.23
N ILE A 144 0.58 16.21 -14.61
CA ILE A 144 -0.36 15.31 -15.24
C ILE A 144 -1.64 15.29 -14.42
N VAL A 145 -2.75 15.67 -15.04
CA VAL A 145 -4.08 15.63 -14.43
C VAL A 145 -4.90 14.55 -15.09
N PHE A 146 -5.33 13.56 -14.32
CA PHE A 146 -6.34 12.60 -14.74
C PHE A 146 -7.69 13.09 -14.25
N GLU A 147 -8.54 13.50 -15.19
CA GLU A 147 -9.90 13.99 -14.90
C GLU A 147 -10.80 12.90 -14.29
N GLU A 148 -11.99 13.31 -13.86
CA GLU A 148 -13.00 12.38 -13.38
C GLU A 148 -13.44 11.39 -14.48
N GLY A 149 -13.82 10.18 -14.06
CA GLY A 149 -14.26 9.10 -14.92
C GLY A 149 -13.46 7.82 -14.73
N THR A 150 -13.78 6.79 -15.52
CA THR A 150 -13.19 5.46 -15.37
C THR A 150 -12.14 5.19 -16.44
N TYR A 151 -10.91 4.93 -16.00
CA TYR A 151 -9.78 4.49 -16.80
C TYR A 151 -9.60 2.98 -16.66
N ASN A 152 -9.70 2.25 -17.76
CA ASN A 152 -9.54 0.82 -17.80
C ASN A 152 -8.07 0.47 -18.05
N ILE A 153 -7.40 0.00 -17.01
CA ILE A 153 -5.98 -0.38 -17.06
C ILE A 153 -5.90 -1.84 -17.50
N ARG A 154 -5.51 -2.06 -18.77
CA ARG A 154 -5.40 -3.40 -19.36
C ARG A 154 -3.97 -3.81 -19.66
N GLN A 155 -3.00 -2.94 -19.38
CA GLN A 155 -1.58 -3.23 -19.51
C GLN A 155 -0.80 -2.83 -18.27
N VAL A 156 0.36 -3.46 -18.08
CA VAL A 156 1.32 -3.07 -17.04
C VAL A 156 1.88 -1.68 -17.32
N MET A 157 2.13 -0.89 -16.27
CA MET A 157 2.62 0.48 -16.39
C MET A 157 4.02 0.63 -15.79
N ASN A 158 4.92 1.25 -16.54
CA ASN A 158 6.25 1.61 -16.05
C ASN A 158 6.47 3.10 -16.25
N THR A 159 6.47 3.84 -15.14
CA THR A 159 6.59 5.29 -15.06
C THR A 159 7.71 5.63 -14.08
N THR A 160 8.90 5.04 -14.30
CA THR A 160 10.06 5.17 -13.39
C THR A 160 11.05 6.27 -13.75
N ASP A 161 10.85 6.97 -14.86
CA ASP A 161 11.73 8.05 -15.35
C ASP A 161 11.11 9.44 -15.11
N LEU A 162 10.46 9.63 -13.95
CA LEU A 162 9.83 10.90 -13.60
C LEU A 162 10.81 11.86 -12.93
N ARG A 163 10.64 13.17 -13.16
CA ARG A 163 11.45 14.20 -12.51
C ARG A 163 10.67 15.49 -12.31
N ASN A 164 10.59 15.99 -11.08
CA ASN A 164 9.86 17.21 -10.75
C ASN A 164 8.44 17.15 -11.36
N CYS A 165 7.70 16.10 -11.01
CA CYS A 165 6.43 15.75 -11.63
C CYS A 165 5.31 15.76 -10.61
N GLU A 166 4.25 16.53 -10.88
CA GLU A 166 3.01 16.52 -10.11
C GLU A 166 1.92 15.75 -10.84
N ILE A 167 1.29 14.80 -10.16
CA ILE A 167 0.29 13.91 -10.72
C ILE A 167 -0.98 14.06 -9.87
N ASP A 168 -2.03 14.63 -10.45
CA ASP A 168 -3.33 14.79 -9.81
C ASP A 168 -4.31 13.79 -10.42
N ILE A 169 -4.95 12.96 -9.59
CA ILE A 169 -5.88 11.93 -10.03
C ILE A 169 -7.24 12.20 -9.41
N TYR A 170 -8.23 12.47 -10.26
CA TYR A 170 -9.64 12.61 -9.86
C TYR A 170 -10.48 11.40 -10.29
N GLY A 171 -9.97 10.60 -11.21
CA GLY A 171 -10.66 9.44 -11.78
C GLY A 171 -10.51 8.13 -11.00
N THR A 172 -11.18 7.11 -11.52
CA THR A 172 -11.13 5.73 -11.06
C THR A 172 -10.30 4.88 -12.02
N PHE A 173 -9.25 4.24 -11.53
CA PHE A 173 -8.42 3.31 -12.30
C PHE A 173 -8.87 1.89 -12.00
N VAL A 174 -9.28 1.14 -13.02
CA VAL A 174 -9.77 -0.24 -12.88
C VAL A 174 -8.86 -1.18 -13.64
N TRP A 175 -8.18 -2.07 -12.93
CA TRP A 175 -7.33 -3.10 -13.54
C TRP A 175 -8.19 -4.23 -14.09
N SER A 176 -7.92 -4.64 -15.33
CA SER A 176 -8.71 -5.69 -15.99
C SER A 176 -8.61 -7.04 -15.29
N ALA A 177 -9.75 -7.73 -15.20
CA ALA A 177 -9.87 -9.07 -14.63
C ALA A 177 -10.22 -10.14 -15.68
N ASP A 178 -10.38 -9.76 -16.95
CA ASP A 178 -10.82 -10.64 -18.02
C ASP A 178 -9.70 -11.48 -18.65
N ASN A 179 -8.43 -11.16 -18.36
CA ASN A 179 -7.28 -11.90 -18.86
C ASN A 179 -6.18 -12.02 -17.79
N LEU A 180 -6.35 -12.94 -16.83
CA LEU A 180 -5.36 -13.19 -15.79
C LEU A 180 -4.03 -13.72 -16.35
N ASP A 181 -4.08 -14.49 -17.45
CA ASP A 181 -2.90 -15.03 -18.12
C ASP A 181 -1.98 -13.93 -18.65
N TYR A 182 -2.54 -12.81 -19.12
CA TYR A 182 -1.77 -11.62 -19.48
C TYR A 182 -0.98 -11.12 -18.26
N TRP A 183 -1.66 -10.86 -17.15
CA TRP A 183 -1.03 -10.31 -15.93
C TRP A 183 0.05 -11.23 -15.38
N ILE A 184 -0.23 -12.54 -15.32
CA ILE A 184 0.74 -13.55 -14.86
C ILE A 184 2.02 -13.53 -15.71
N ARG A 185 1.91 -13.29 -17.01
CA ARG A 185 3.04 -13.33 -17.95
C ARG A 185 3.75 -11.99 -18.15
N ARG A 186 3.08 -10.87 -17.85
CA ARG A 186 3.54 -9.52 -18.24
C ARG A 186 3.91 -8.61 -17.09
N THR A 187 3.50 -8.93 -15.86
CA THR A 187 3.83 -8.13 -14.68
C THR A 187 5.33 -8.00 -14.47
N PHE A 188 5.77 -6.84 -13.97
CA PHE A 188 7.18 -6.56 -13.80
C PHE A 188 7.72 -7.27 -12.57
N PRO A 189 8.87 -7.96 -12.64
CA PRO A 189 9.48 -8.55 -11.45
C PRO A 189 10.02 -7.46 -10.53
N VAL A 190 9.73 -7.53 -9.22
CA VAL A 190 10.30 -6.63 -8.21
C VAL A 190 11.43 -7.27 -7.40
N THR A 191 11.96 -8.40 -7.91
CA THR A 191 13.03 -9.28 -7.38
C THR A 191 12.81 -9.87 -5.97
N TYR A 192 12.26 -9.10 -5.05
CA TYR A 192 11.92 -9.55 -3.70
C TYR A 192 10.89 -10.68 -3.71
N ALA A 193 11.22 -11.80 -3.06
CA ALA A 193 10.39 -13.00 -2.90
C ALA A 193 9.74 -13.54 -4.20
N GLY A 194 10.34 -13.26 -5.37
CA GLY A 194 9.77 -13.62 -6.67
C GLY A 194 8.41 -12.99 -6.96
N ARG A 195 8.11 -11.83 -6.33
CA ARG A 195 6.86 -11.08 -6.55
C ARG A 195 6.93 -10.23 -7.81
N SER A 196 5.78 -9.83 -8.31
CA SER A 196 5.64 -8.96 -9.48
C SER A 196 4.65 -7.82 -9.23
N THR A 197 4.68 -6.79 -10.07
CA THR A 197 3.87 -5.58 -9.92
C THR A 197 3.19 -5.18 -11.23
N ALA A 198 2.00 -4.58 -11.12
CA ALA A 198 1.25 -4.04 -12.25
C ALA A 198 1.71 -2.63 -12.63
N TRP A 199 2.15 -1.83 -11.66
CA TRP A 199 2.61 -0.46 -11.89
C TRP A 199 3.89 -0.14 -11.13
N LEU A 200 4.98 0.10 -11.87
CA LEU A 200 6.20 0.69 -11.35
C LEU A 200 6.14 2.22 -11.46
N LEU A 201 6.13 2.90 -10.31
CA LEU A 201 6.24 4.36 -10.20
C LEU A 201 7.63 4.71 -9.65
N GLY A 202 8.36 5.63 -10.27
CA GLY A 202 9.71 5.98 -9.82
C GLY A 202 10.22 7.27 -10.43
N GLY A 203 11.30 7.80 -9.88
CA GLY A 203 11.83 9.11 -10.28
C GLY A 203 12.32 9.94 -9.10
N THR A 204 12.60 11.22 -9.34
CA THR A 204 13.01 12.18 -8.31
C THR A 204 12.03 13.34 -8.20
N ASN A 205 11.61 13.69 -7.00
CA ASN A 205 10.63 14.75 -6.72
C ASN A 205 9.32 14.48 -7.47
N VAL A 206 8.61 13.44 -7.03
CA VAL A 206 7.34 13.01 -7.62
C VAL A 206 6.24 13.15 -6.59
N THR A 207 5.14 13.82 -6.94
CA THR A 207 3.96 13.92 -6.07
C THR A 207 2.76 13.32 -6.78
N VAL A 208 2.04 12.42 -6.11
CA VAL A 208 0.77 11.85 -6.57
C VAL A 208 -0.32 12.24 -5.58
N ARG A 209 -1.34 12.98 -6.02
CA ARG A 209 -2.46 13.41 -5.19
C ARG A 209 -3.76 12.86 -5.74
N GLY A 210 -4.49 12.13 -4.90
CA GLY A 210 -5.82 11.62 -5.21
C GLY A 210 -6.96 12.55 -4.81
N HIS A 211 -6.67 13.62 -4.04
CA HIS A 211 -7.66 14.62 -3.59
C HIS A 211 -8.89 14.03 -2.89
N GLY A 212 -8.78 12.82 -2.32
CA GLY A 212 -9.90 12.08 -1.76
C GLY A 212 -10.92 11.58 -2.79
N ARG A 213 -10.61 11.68 -4.09
CA ARG A 213 -11.46 11.24 -5.22
C ARG A 213 -10.88 10.04 -5.96
N ALA A 214 -9.56 9.92 -6.04
CA ALA A 214 -8.91 8.81 -6.74
C ALA A 214 -9.31 7.46 -6.14
N LEU A 215 -9.75 6.55 -7.01
CA LEU A 215 -10.08 5.17 -6.66
C LEU A 215 -9.30 4.19 -7.54
N PHE A 216 -8.51 3.33 -6.93
CA PHE A 216 -7.84 2.23 -7.61
C PHE A 216 -8.58 0.93 -7.28
N ASN A 217 -9.18 0.31 -8.29
CA ASN A 217 -9.88 -0.95 -8.16
C ASN A 217 -9.10 -2.07 -8.87
N GLY A 218 -8.56 -3.00 -8.11
CA GLY A 218 -7.75 -4.10 -8.64
C GLY A 218 -8.56 -5.27 -9.21
N ASN A 219 -9.89 -5.30 -9.04
CA ASN A 219 -10.73 -6.47 -9.30
C ASN A 219 -10.18 -7.76 -8.65
N GLY A 220 -9.78 -7.66 -7.37
CA GLY A 220 -9.10 -8.71 -6.62
C GLY A 220 -9.87 -10.00 -6.41
N GLN A 221 -11.21 -10.01 -6.50
CA GLN A 221 -12.00 -11.23 -6.24
C GLN A 221 -11.63 -12.38 -7.18
N VAL A 222 -11.44 -12.13 -8.47
CA VAL A 222 -11.03 -13.18 -9.42
C VAL A 222 -9.65 -13.77 -9.08
N TRP A 223 -8.77 -12.97 -8.47
CA TRP A 223 -7.45 -13.40 -8.00
C TRP A 223 -7.55 -14.22 -6.71
N ILE A 224 -8.41 -13.80 -5.78
CA ILE A 224 -8.73 -14.52 -4.55
C ILE A 224 -9.27 -15.93 -4.90
N ASP A 225 -10.21 -15.99 -5.85
CA ASP A 225 -10.82 -17.24 -6.31
C ASP A 225 -9.85 -18.14 -7.05
N ARG A 226 -8.97 -17.54 -7.86
CA ARG A 226 -7.90 -18.27 -8.53
C ARG A 226 -6.91 -18.88 -7.52
N ASN A 227 -6.62 -18.15 -6.45
CA ASN A 227 -5.66 -18.54 -5.41
C ASN A 227 -6.20 -19.60 -4.44
N ARG A 228 -7.53 -19.66 -4.23
CA ARG A 228 -8.20 -20.68 -3.40
C ARG A 228 -7.63 -20.77 -1.98
N SER A 229 -7.41 -19.61 -1.35
CA SER A 229 -6.75 -19.49 -0.03
C SER A 229 -5.32 -20.06 0.03
N GLY A 230 -4.68 -20.29 -1.12
CA GLY A 230 -3.25 -20.63 -1.19
C GLY A 230 -2.37 -19.48 -0.68
N SER A 231 -1.10 -19.76 -0.43
CA SER A 231 -0.13 -18.72 -0.06
C SER A 231 0.27 -17.89 -1.30
N ASN A 232 1.57 -17.68 -1.53
CA ASN A 232 2.09 -16.93 -2.66
C ASN A 232 1.75 -17.60 -4.00
N MET A 233 0.93 -16.92 -4.82
CA MET A 233 0.72 -17.24 -6.23
C MET A 233 1.65 -16.37 -7.10
N ASN A 234 2.48 -16.99 -7.94
CA ASN A 234 3.34 -16.25 -8.86
C ASN A 234 2.51 -15.52 -9.92
N GLY A 235 2.90 -14.29 -10.24
CA GLY A 235 2.26 -13.47 -11.26
C GLY A 235 1.00 -12.73 -10.81
N ARG A 236 0.55 -12.90 -9.56
CA ARG A 236 -0.48 -12.06 -8.94
C ARG A 236 0.17 -10.69 -8.61
N PRO A 237 -0.22 -9.60 -9.30
CA PRO A 237 0.53 -8.35 -9.20
C PRO A 237 0.27 -7.58 -7.92
N ILE A 238 1.32 -6.98 -7.37
CA ILE A 238 1.23 -5.79 -6.51
C ILE A 238 0.58 -4.67 -7.32
N SER A 239 -0.36 -3.92 -6.73
CA SER A 239 -1.08 -2.87 -7.47
C SER A 239 -0.15 -1.71 -7.87
N LEU A 240 0.60 -1.15 -6.92
CA LEU A 240 1.59 -0.09 -7.16
C LEU A 240 2.89 -0.35 -6.41
N THR A 241 4.02 -0.22 -7.09
CA THR A 241 5.35 -0.25 -6.47
C THR A 241 6.08 1.07 -6.71
N VAL A 242 6.42 1.77 -5.63
CA VAL A 242 7.40 2.87 -5.69
C VAL A 242 8.79 2.23 -5.80
N TRP A 243 9.38 2.34 -6.99
CA TRP A 243 10.62 1.68 -7.36
C TRP A 243 11.70 2.71 -7.67
N ARG A 244 12.81 2.65 -6.93
CA ARG A 244 13.93 3.59 -7.12
C ARG A 244 13.50 5.06 -7.07
N GLY A 245 12.51 5.36 -6.25
CA GLY A 245 12.02 6.71 -6.02
C GLY A 245 12.91 7.47 -5.04
N THR A 246 13.09 8.77 -5.28
CA THR A 246 13.70 9.69 -4.31
C THR A 246 12.81 10.91 -4.16
N ASN A 247 12.43 11.25 -2.92
CA ASN A 247 11.48 12.34 -2.64
C ASN A 247 10.14 12.10 -3.34
N VAL A 248 9.42 11.07 -2.91
CA VAL A 248 8.11 10.71 -3.45
C VAL A 248 7.04 10.97 -2.41
N ALA A 249 5.97 11.66 -2.79
CA ALA A 249 4.79 11.89 -1.97
C ALA A 249 3.56 11.27 -2.64
N ILE A 250 2.78 10.47 -1.89
CA ILE A 250 1.50 9.90 -2.35
C ILE A 250 0.43 10.23 -1.32
N ASP A 251 -0.66 10.86 -1.75
CA ASP A 251 -1.69 11.34 -0.82
C ASP A 251 -3.11 11.07 -1.31
N GLY A 252 -4.01 10.69 -0.40
CA GLY A 252 -5.45 10.84 -0.62
C GLY A 252 -6.06 9.89 -1.66
N ILE A 253 -5.56 8.66 -1.76
CA ILE A 253 -6.04 7.65 -2.72
C ILE A 253 -6.79 6.53 -1.97
N THR A 254 -7.92 6.12 -2.55
CA THR A 254 -8.67 4.94 -2.12
C THR A 254 -8.28 3.73 -2.97
N TRP A 255 -8.00 2.60 -2.34
CA TRP A 255 -7.70 1.31 -2.97
C TRP A 255 -8.75 0.27 -2.59
N ARG A 256 -9.27 -0.43 -3.59
CA ARG A 256 -10.25 -1.51 -3.41
C ARG A 256 -9.83 -2.75 -4.16
N GLN A 257 -10.05 -3.89 -3.54
CA GLN A 257 -9.92 -5.20 -4.15
C GLN A 257 -8.57 -5.35 -4.87
N SER A 258 -7.46 -5.17 -4.15
CA SER A 258 -6.12 -5.40 -4.69
C SER A 258 -5.95 -6.86 -5.12
N GLN A 259 -5.19 -7.09 -6.17
CA GLN A 259 -4.89 -8.43 -6.68
C GLN A 259 -3.98 -9.20 -5.70
N PHE A 260 -2.99 -8.49 -5.15
CA PHE A 260 -2.01 -8.95 -4.16
C PHE A 260 -1.82 -7.84 -3.12
N TRP A 261 -0.59 -7.53 -2.71
CA TRP A 261 -0.25 -6.34 -1.93
C TRP A 261 -0.76 -5.07 -2.63
N HIS A 262 -1.32 -4.15 -1.85
CA HIS A 262 -1.78 -2.86 -2.35
C HIS A 262 -0.57 -2.02 -2.79
N THR A 263 0.42 -1.86 -1.91
CA THR A 263 1.58 -1.00 -2.18
C THR A 263 2.90 -1.62 -1.73
N PHE A 264 3.97 -1.31 -2.46
CA PHE A 264 5.34 -1.73 -2.12
C PHE A 264 6.33 -0.58 -2.37
N VAL A 265 7.20 -0.31 -1.40
CA VAL A 265 8.30 0.66 -1.54
C VAL A 265 9.62 -0.09 -1.57
N ALA A 266 10.30 -0.03 -2.72
CA ALA A 266 11.53 -0.78 -2.95
C ALA A 266 12.63 0.08 -3.55
N HIS A 267 13.85 -0.11 -3.03
CA HIS A 267 15.05 0.64 -3.47
C HIS A 267 14.88 2.15 -3.43
N SER A 268 14.06 2.67 -2.51
CA SER A 268 13.61 4.05 -2.53
C SER A 268 14.07 4.82 -1.29
N ARG A 269 14.08 6.15 -1.40
CA ARG A 269 14.48 7.06 -0.33
C ARG A 269 13.51 8.22 -0.19
N ASN A 270 13.22 8.61 1.04
CA ASN A 270 12.38 9.78 1.34
C ASN A 270 11.01 9.65 0.66
N VAL A 271 10.23 8.68 1.14
CA VAL A 271 8.90 8.37 0.62
C VAL A 271 7.87 8.70 1.70
N THR A 272 6.97 9.62 1.40
CA THR A 272 5.85 9.99 2.28
C THR A 272 4.54 9.52 1.66
N MET A 273 3.72 8.83 2.44
CA MET A 273 2.43 8.33 1.97
C MET A 273 1.34 8.60 3.00
N THR A 274 0.33 9.38 2.65
CA THR A 274 -0.67 9.91 3.60
C THR A 274 -2.10 9.72 3.15
N ASN A 275 -3.02 9.64 4.12
CA ASN A 275 -4.47 9.66 3.87
C ASN A 275 -4.95 8.56 2.90
N LEU A 276 -4.50 7.32 3.09
CA LEU A 276 -4.87 6.19 2.23
C LEU A 276 -5.95 5.32 2.88
N ASP A 277 -6.96 4.92 2.11
CA ASP A 277 -8.01 3.97 2.51
C ASP A 277 -7.92 2.73 1.61
N MET A 278 -7.57 1.57 2.18
CA MET A 278 -7.37 0.31 1.46
C MET A 278 -8.34 -0.75 1.97
N ASN A 279 -9.04 -1.45 1.07
CA ASN A 279 -9.92 -2.56 1.44
C ASN A 279 -9.88 -3.66 0.39
N THR A 280 -9.40 -4.84 0.79
CA THR A 280 -9.62 -6.09 0.05
C THR A 280 -10.31 -7.10 0.96
N THR A 281 -11.58 -7.35 0.68
CA THR A 281 -12.41 -8.33 1.39
C THR A 281 -12.94 -9.36 0.41
N SER A 282 -12.81 -10.64 0.72
CA SER A 282 -13.37 -11.71 -0.10
C SER A 282 -14.90 -11.75 -0.01
N SER A 283 -15.57 -12.01 -1.13
CA SER A 283 -17.01 -12.21 -1.19
C SER A 283 -17.45 -13.64 -0.87
N ASN A 284 -16.51 -14.57 -0.68
CA ASN A 284 -16.81 -15.99 -0.45
C ASN A 284 -15.88 -16.65 0.59
N SER A 285 -15.82 -17.99 0.59
CA SER A 285 -15.02 -18.77 1.54
C SER A 285 -13.51 -18.69 1.29
N ASN A 286 -13.07 -18.25 0.11
CA ASN A 286 -11.65 -18.03 -0.16
C ASN A 286 -11.15 -16.83 0.65
N SER A 287 -9.95 -16.93 1.22
CA SER A 287 -9.37 -15.85 2.02
C SER A 287 -8.66 -14.82 1.12
N ALA A 288 -8.66 -13.55 1.51
CA ALA A 288 -7.93 -12.46 0.84
C ALA A 288 -6.42 -12.48 1.16
N VAL A 289 -5.81 -13.67 1.13
CA VAL A 289 -4.42 -13.93 1.52
C VAL A 289 -3.43 -13.07 0.72
N ASN A 290 -2.40 -12.57 1.41
CA ASN A 290 -1.34 -11.69 0.88
C ASN A 290 -1.88 -10.45 0.16
N THR A 291 -2.82 -9.75 0.79
CA THR A 291 -3.34 -8.48 0.31
C THR A 291 -2.83 -7.32 1.16
N ASP A 292 -1.56 -7.41 1.57
CA ASP A 292 -0.87 -6.50 2.46
C ASP A 292 -1.13 -5.03 2.09
N GLY A 293 -1.28 -4.14 3.07
CA GLY A 293 -1.48 -2.71 2.80
C GLY A 293 -0.20 -2.08 2.26
N PHE A 294 0.91 -2.31 2.98
CA PHE A 294 2.22 -1.78 2.65
C PHE A 294 3.33 -2.79 2.97
N ASP A 295 4.26 -2.91 2.03
CA ASP A 295 5.57 -3.52 2.26
C ASP A 295 6.71 -2.53 1.95
N SER A 296 7.83 -2.63 2.66
CA SER A 296 9.09 -1.95 2.31
C SER A 296 10.24 -2.92 2.15
N TRP A 297 11.19 -2.62 1.27
CA TRP A 297 12.42 -3.40 1.11
C TRP A 297 13.57 -2.55 0.54
N ASN A 298 14.79 -2.74 1.03
CA ASN A 298 15.98 -1.99 0.55
C ASN A 298 15.74 -0.47 0.48
N SER A 299 15.04 0.11 1.45
CA SER A 299 14.56 1.49 1.38
C SER A 299 14.81 2.24 2.68
N ARG A 300 14.83 3.57 2.64
CA ARG A 300 15.06 4.38 3.85
C ARG A 300 14.30 5.68 3.85
N ASP A 301 14.11 6.25 5.03
CA ASP A 301 13.41 7.53 5.21
C ASP A 301 11.96 7.41 4.69
N ILE A 302 11.14 6.58 5.34
CA ILE A 302 9.73 6.35 4.94
C ILE A 302 8.80 6.90 6.02
N PHE A 303 7.81 7.68 5.61
CA PHE A 303 6.77 8.19 6.50
C PHE A 303 5.38 7.80 6.02
N ILE A 304 4.62 7.14 6.89
CA ILE A 304 3.24 6.69 6.64
C ILE A 304 2.34 7.33 7.69
N LYS A 305 1.27 7.99 7.25
CA LYS A 305 0.34 8.63 8.19
C LYS A 305 -1.11 8.66 7.76
N ASN A 306 -2.02 8.45 8.70
CA ASN A 306 -3.49 8.53 8.51
C ASN A 306 -3.99 7.48 7.52
N TRP A 307 -3.79 6.19 7.80
CA TRP A 307 -4.26 5.13 6.92
C TRP A 307 -5.37 4.32 7.55
N VAL A 308 -6.25 3.77 6.71
CA VAL A 308 -7.20 2.72 7.07
C VAL A 308 -6.97 1.55 6.14
N VAL A 309 -6.76 0.36 6.68
CA VAL A 309 -6.45 -0.85 5.90
C VAL A 309 -7.31 -2.01 6.37
N THR A 310 -8.06 -2.60 5.45
CA THR A 310 -8.69 -3.93 5.60
C THR A 310 -8.05 -4.86 4.58
N CYS A 311 -7.36 -5.88 5.05
CA CYS A 311 -6.69 -6.85 4.20
C CYS A 311 -6.70 -8.24 4.84
N GLY A 312 -6.26 -9.25 4.10
CA GLY A 312 -6.13 -10.63 4.61
C GLY A 312 -4.70 -11.03 4.99
N ASP A 313 -3.82 -10.06 5.26
CA ASP A 313 -2.41 -10.27 5.65
C ASP A 313 -1.88 -9.02 6.40
N ASP A 314 -0.58 -8.72 6.41
CA ASP A 314 -0.02 -7.56 7.10
C ASP A 314 -0.67 -6.22 6.71
N CYS A 315 -0.98 -5.37 7.70
CA CYS A 315 -1.43 -4.00 7.44
C CYS A 315 -0.24 -3.18 6.92
N ILE A 316 0.85 -3.19 7.69
CA ILE A 316 2.12 -2.54 7.37
C ILE A 316 3.25 -3.52 7.71
N SER A 317 4.14 -3.76 6.74
CA SER A 317 5.21 -4.74 6.86
C SER A 317 6.57 -4.15 6.47
N ILE A 318 7.53 -4.21 7.39
CA ILE A 318 8.90 -3.73 7.15
C ILE A 318 9.81 -4.91 6.84
N LYS A 319 10.22 -5.06 5.57
CA LYS A 319 11.15 -6.13 5.16
C LYS A 319 12.60 -5.68 5.24
N GLY A 320 13.50 -6.61 4.91
CA GLY A 320 14.95 -6.46 5.06
C GLY A 320 15.53 -5.22 4.36
N ASN A 321 16.62 -4.71 4.96
CA ASN A 321 17.37 -3.54 4.54
C ASN A 321 16.52 -2.27 4.48
N SER A 322 15.62 -2.13 5.46
CA SER A 322 14.79 -0.94 5.62
C SER A 322 15.20 -0.19 6.88
N THR A 323 15.38 1.12 6.77
CA THR A 323 15.87 1.96 7.88
C THR A 323 15.11 3.27 7.98
N ASN A 324 14.90 3.77 9.20
CA ASN A 324 14.23 5.06 9.45
C ASN A 324 12.83 5.08 8.83
N VAL A 325 11.95 4.21 9.35
CA VAL A 325 10.54 4.12 8.93
C VAL A 325 9.65 4.53 10.10
N HIS A 326 8.76 5.48 9.84
CA HIS A 326 7.83 5.98 10.83
C HIS A 326 6.39 5.86 10.32
N VAL A 327 5.59 5.10 11.07
CA VAL A 327 4.18 4.80 10.79
C VAL A 327 3.34 5.38 11.91
N GLN A 328 2.44 6.30 11.58
CA GLN A 328 1.63 7.04 12.56
C GLN A 328 0.14 6.99 12.21
N ASN A 329 -0.73 6.78 13.20
CA ASN A 329 -2.18 6.90 13.05
C ASN A 329 -2.73 5.99 11.94
N VAL A 330 -2.62 4.69 12.14
CA VAL A 330 -3.08 3.66 11.20
C VAL A 330 -4.12 2.76 11.87
N THR A 331 -5.25 2.58 11.22
CA THR A 331 -6.30 1.65 11.64
C THR A 331 -6.31 0.42 10.74
N CYS A 332 -6.18 -0.75 11.33
CA CYS A 332 -6.02 -2.02 10.65
C CYS A 332 -7.16 -2.97 11.04
N TYR A 333 -7.85 -3.52 10.04
CA TYR A 333 -8.94 -4.50 10.19
C TYR A 333 -8.55 -5.82 9.54
N GLU A 334 -8.90 -6.94 10.18
CA GLU A 334 -8.77 -8.29 9.60
C GLU A 334 -7.33 -8.71 9.24
N SER A 335 -6.33 -8.00 9.75
CA SER A 335 -4.96 -7.97 9.21
C SER A 335 -3.91 -8.51 10.18
N GLY A 336 -2.64 -8.49 9.77
CA GLY A 336 -1.47 -8.65 10.62
C GLY A 336 -0.97 -7.37 11.29
N CYS A 337 -1.68 -6.24 11.16
CA CYS A 337 -1.27 -4.95 11.75
C CYS A 337 0.20 -4.56 11.49
N ALA A 338 0.94 -4.14 12.52
CA ALA A 338 2.31 -3.63 12.42
C ALA A 338 3.32 -4.78 12.56
N CYS A 339 3.96 -5.10 11.44
CA CYS A 339 4.90 -6.21 11.32
C CYS A 339 6.29 -5.71 10.94
N VAL A 340 7.32 -6.22 11.63
CA VAL A 340 8.68 -6.27 11.08
C VAL A 340 8.93 -7.68 10.55
N GLY A 341 9.10 -7.80 9.25
CA GLY A 341 9.46 -9.02 8.54
C GLY A 341 8.44 -9.54 7.53
N SER A 342 8.62 -10.75 7.00
CA SER A 342 9.72 -11.65 7.33
C SER A 342 11.07 -11.17 6.79
N ILE A 343 12.13 -11.36 7.58
CA ILE A 343 13.51 -11.05 7.18
C ILE A 343 14.45 -12.22 7.44
N GLY A 344 15.60 -12.25 6.76
CA GLY A 344 16.65 -13.23 6.96
C GLY A 344 16.41 -14.56 6.24
N SER A 345 15.60 -14.56 5.17
CA SER A 345 15.24 -15.80 4.44
C SER A 345 16.43 -16.52 3.82
N ASN A 346 17.55 -15.82 3.60
CA ASN A 346 18.79 -16.38 3.11
C ASN A 346 19.88 -16.26 4.18
N ALA A 347 20.25 -17.35 4.84
CA ALA A 347 21.27 -17.34 5.89
C ALA A 347 22.68 -16.94 5.40
N GLY A 348 22.94 -16.97 4.09
CA GLY A 348 24.18 -16.48 3.48
C GLY A 348 24.17 -15.00 3.12
N GLN A 349 23.02 -14.33 3.20
CA GLN A 349 22.86 -12.91 2.92
C GLN A 349 22.10 -12.25 4.10
N PRO A 350 22.81 -11.60 5.03
CA PRO A 350 22.16 -10.98 6.17
C PRO A 350 21.23 -9.84 5.74
N ASP A 351 20.09 -9.72 6.43
CA ASP A 351 19.14 -8.62 6.29
C ASP A 351 19.19 -7.73 7.54
N TYR A 352 19.10 -6.42 7.34
CA TYR A 352 19.18 -5.44 8.43
C TYR A 352 17.92 -4.58 8.49
N VAL A 353 17.35 -4.41 9.67
CA VAL A 353 16.25 -3.46 9.90
C VAL A 353 16.61 -2.60 11.12
N ASP A 354 16.62 -1.28 10.94
CA ASP A 354 17.04 -0.32 11.95
C ASP A 354 16.05 0.85 12.03
N ASP A 355 15.84 1.40 13.23
CA ASP A 355 15.15 2.67 13.44
C ASP A 355 13.70 2.68 12.91
N ILE A 356 12.86 1.84 13.50
CA ILE A 356 11.44 1.70 13.12
C ILE A 356 10.54 2.21 14.24
N VAL A 357 9.57 3.05 13.91
CA VAL A 357 8.55 3.52 14.84
C VAL A 357 7.18 3.23 14.27
N PHE A 358 6.38 2.48 15.02
CA PHE A 358 4.94 2.38 14.86
C PHE A 358 4.28 3.10 16.02
N GLU A 359 3.49 4.14 15.73
CA GLU A 359 2.78 4.91 16.74
C GLU A 359 1.29 5.10 16.39
N ASP A 360 0.44 5.06 17.41
CA ASP A 360 -1.00 5.26 17.28
C ASP A 360 -1.64 4.26 16.29
N ILE A 361 -1.51 2.96 16.59
CA ILE A 361 -2.00 1.87 15.74
C ILE A 361 -3.24 1.26 16.39
N SER A 362 -4.34 1.15 15.63
CA SER A 362 -5.56 0.46 16.09
C SER A 362 -5.75 -0.84 15.31
N CYS A 363 -5.93 -1.95 16.02
CA CYS A 363 -6.02 -3.29 15.47
C CYS A 363 -7.36 -3.93 15.84
N HIS A 364 -8.19 -4.19 14.84
CA HIS A 364 -9.53 -4.76 15.02
C HIS A 364 -9.63 -6.10 14.31
N HIS A 365 -10.05 -7.14 15.05
CA HIS A 365 -10.27 -8.49 14.51
C HIS A 365 -9.03 -9.06 13.79
N SER A 366 -7.84 -8.60 14.19
CA SER A 366 -6.57 -8.88 13.53
C SER A 366 -5.90 -10.17 14.04
N SER A 367 -5.02 -10.75 13.22
CA SER A 367 -4.19 -11.88 13.64
C SER A 367 -3.10 -11.47 14.63
N ASN A 368 -2.57 -10.26 14.46
CA ASN A 368 -1.49 -9.72 15.28
C ASN A 368 -1.68 -8.22 15.49
N ALA A 369 -0.88 -7.61 16.38
CA ALA A 369 -0.87 -6.16 16.57
C ALA A 369 0.52 -5.54 16.36
N ALA A 370 1.51 -5.97 17.14
CA ALA A 370 2.85 -5.38 17.20
C ALA A 370 3.92 -6.48 17.30
N TRP A 371 4.44 -6.93 16.16
CA TRP A 371 5.15 -8.22 16.11
C TRP A 371 6.31 -8.27 15.12
N ILE A 372 7.21 -9.23 15.35
CA ILE A 372 8.44 -9.44 14.59
C ILE A 372 8.51 -10.91 14.14
N LYS A 373 8.67 -11.13 12.83
CA LYS A 373 8.86 -12.46 12.25
C LYS A 373 10.18 -12.52 11.48
N THR A 374 11.02 -13.51 11.77
CA THR A 374 12.24 -13.76 10.99
C THR A 374 12.35 -15.22 10.60
N TYR A 375 13.17 -15.50 9.59
CA TYR A 375 13.66 -16.84 9.31
C TYR A 375 14.89 -17.16 10.19
N PRO A 376 15.35 -18.43 10.23
CA PRO A 376 16.60 -18.85 10.87
C PRO A 376 17.82 -18.35 10.08
N GLY A 377 17.97 -17.02 10.01
CA GLY A 377 18.91 -16.33 9.15
C GLY A 377 20.05 -15.65 9.91
N ALA A 378 20.57 -14.58 9.32
CA ALA A 378 21.58 -13.71 9.91
C ALA A 378 21.21 -12.24 9.64
N GLY A 379 21.88 -11.33 10.34
CA GLY A 379 21.60 -9.89 10.30
C GLY A 379 20.98 -9.41 11.62
N HIS A 380 20.17 -8.36 11.59
CA HIS A 380 19.49 -7.87 12.80
C HIS A 380 18.19 -7.12 12.55
N VAL A 381 17.35 -7.11 13.59
CA VAL A 381 16.31 -6.10 13.83
C VAL A 381 16.74 -5.30 15.05
N ARG A 382 16.84 -3.98 14.92
CA ARG A 382 17.33 -3.11 15.98
C ARG A 382 16.58 -1.79 16.05
N ASN A 383 16.41 -1.28 17.28
CA ASN A 383 15.78 0.01 17.55
C ASN A 383 14.37 0.11 16.94
N VAL A 384 13.48 -0.76 17.42
CA VAL A 384 12.07 -0.80 17.00
C VAL A 384 11.18 -0.37 18.15
N THR A 385 10.31 0.60 17.91
CA THR A 385 9.34 1.10 18.88
C THR A 385 7.93 0.85 18.38
N PHE A 386 7.14 0.11 19.16
CA PHE A 386 5.69 0.06 19.06
C PHE A 386 5.11 0.90 20.19
N ARG A 387 4.37 1.96 19.88
CA ARG A 387 3.82 2.88 20.87
C ARG A 387 2.34 3.16 20.62
N ASN A 388 1.54 3.21 21.68
CA ASN A 388 0.11 3.49 21.62
C ASN A 388 -0.61 2.54 20.64
N VAL A 389 -0.57 1.24 20.94
CA VAL A 389 -1.19 0.21 20.12
C VAL A 389 -2.46 -0.27 20.82
N ALA A 390 -3.61 -0.06 20.20
CA ALA A 390 -4.91 -0.51 20.69
C ALA A 390 -5.29 -1.84 20.01
N CYS A 391 -5.55 -2.85 20.82
CA CYS A 391 -5.96 -4.18 20.40
C CYS A 391 -7.44 -4.38 20.68
N ASP A 392 -8.19 -4.79 19.67
CA ASP A 392 -9.58 -5.21 19.77
C ASP A 392 -9.74 -6.56 19.09
N ASN A 393 -9.98 -7.60 19.91
CA ASN A 393 -10.17 -8.97 19.46
C ASN A 393 -9.02 -9.50 18.57
N VAL A 394 -7.78 -9.36 19.06
CA VAL A 394 -6.56 -9.76 18.33
C VAL A 394 -6.08 -11.16 18.73
N ASN A 395 -5.73 -12.03 17.78
CA ASN A 395 -5.27 -13.40 18.09
C ASN A 395 -3.97 -13.42 18.92
N GLN A 396 -2.89 -12.84 18.36
CA GLN A 396 -1.54 -12.82 18.93
C GLN A 396 -1.02 -11.37 18.97
N PRO A 397 -1.43 -10.57 19.97
CA PRO A 397 -1.16 -9.13 19.99
C PRO A 397 0.33 -8.78 19.90
N ILE A 398 1.15 -9.34 20.79
CA ILE A 398 2.61 -9.23 20.74
C ILE A 398 3.17 -10.61 20.37
N TYR A 399 3.96 -10.66 19.30
CA TYR A 399 4.54 -11.92 18.83
C TYR A 399 5.97 -11.75 18.32
N VAL A 400 6.87 -12.65 18.70
CA VAL A 400 8.25 -12.70 18.19
C VAL A 400 8.61 -14.15 17.86
N THR A 401 9.05 -14.39 16.62
CA THR A 401 9.52 -15.71 16.17
C THR A 401 10.79 -15.60 15.31
N PRO A 402 11.79 -16.47 15.52
CA PRO A 402 13.02 -16.49 14.73
C PRO A 402 12.97 -17.53 13.59
N CYS A 403 11.83 -18.20 13.38
CA CYS A 403 11.68 -19.32 12.45
C CYS A 403 10.30 -19.37 11.79
N THR A 404 9.82 -18.22 11.33
CA THR A 404 8.52 -18.11 10.65
C THR A 404 8.40 -19.11 9.48
N TYR A 405 7.19 -19.64 9.30
CA TYR A 405 6.81 -20.69 8.33
C TYR A 405 7.42 -22.09 8.54
N SER A 406 8.73 -22.19 8.78
CA SER A 406 9.38 -23.52 8.92
C SER A 406 9.10 -24.17 10.27
N GLY A 407 8.89 -23.36 11.32
CA GLY A 407 8.78 -23.82 12.71
C GLY A 407 10.01 -24.62 13.18
N SER A 408 11.12 -24.55 12.44
CA SER A 408 12.30 -25.37 12.62
C SER A 408 13.56 -24.51 12.56
N GLY A 409 14.62 -24.95 13.26
CA GLY A 409 15.87 -24.20 13.35
C GLY A 409 15.78 -22.92 14.20
N CYS A 410 14.72 -22.75 14.99
CA CYS A 410 14.45 -21.55 15.77
C CYS A 410 15.62 -21.14 16.67
N ASP A 411 16.21 -22.10 17.38
CA ASP A 411 17.36 -21.89 18.26
C ASP A 411 18.71 -21.79 17.53
N GLY A 412 18.75 -21.99 16.21
CA GLY A 412 19.95 -21.86 15.38
C GLY A 412 20.04 -20.56 14.59
N SER A 413 19.02 -19.69 14.66
CA SER A 413 19.05 -18.37 14.02
C SER A 413 20.17 -17.51 14.59
N ARG A 414 20.92 -16.85 13.71
CA ARG A 414 21.95 -15.87 14.07
C ARG A 414 21.49 -14.43 13.85
N LEU A 415 20.22 -14.24 13.53
CA LEU A 415 19.63 -12.92 13.35
C LEU A 415 19.30 -12.35 14.73
N ALA A 416 19.99 -11.27 15.11
CA ALA A 416 19.81 -10.63 16.41
C ALA A 416 18.56 -9.74 16.41
N ILE A 417 17.73 -9.86 17.44
CA ILE A 417 16.59 -8.95 17.66
C ILE A 417 16.87 -8.19 18.96
N GLU A 418 17.05 -6.88 18.87
CA GLU A 418 17.47 -6.08 20.02
C GLU A 418 16.93 -4.65 20.03
N ASP A 419 16.96 -4.04 21.21
CA ASP A 419 16.49 -2.67 21.42
C ASP A 419 15.05 -2.48 20.90
N VAL A 420 14.15 -3.36 21.33
CA VAL A 420 12.73 -3.34 20.93
C VAL A 420 11.87 -2.91 22.12
N GLY A 421 11.03 -1.91 21.91
CA GLY A 421 10.13 -1.37 22.93
C GLY A 421 8.66 -1.49 22.54
N TRP A 422 7.83 -1.92 23.49
CA TRP A 422 6.37 -1.89 23.43
C TRP A 422 5.84 -0.98 24.54
N TYR A 423 5.30 0.17 24.15
CA TYR A 423 4.83 1.22 25.05
C TYR A 423 3.32 1.43 24.85
N ASN A 424 2.52 1.36 25.91
CA ASN A 424 1.06 1.54 25.86
C ASN A 424 0.39 0.61 24.83
N VAL A 425 0.63 -0.70 24.95
CA VAL A 425 -0.07 -1.73 24.14
C VAL A 425 -1.22 -2.27 24.97
N THR A 426 -2.46 -1.93 24.62
CA THR A 426 -3.62 -2.15 25.49
C THR A 426 -4.82 -2.72 24.74
N GLY A 427 -5.75 -3.36 25.46
CA GLY A 427 -7.05 -3.79 24.91
C GLY A 427 -7.29 -5.30 25.03
N THR A 428 -7.88 -5.92 24.02
CA THR A 428 -8.35 -7.31 24.09
C THR A 428 -7.65 -8.28 23.14
N SER A 429 -7.35 -9.48 23.66
CA SER A 429 -6.89 -10.62 22.87
C SER A 429 -8.01 -11.65 22.69
N ARG A 430 -8.09 -12.27 21.51
CA ARG A 430 -9.09 -13.31 21.20
C ARG A 430 -8.91 -14.55 22.06
N TYR A 431 -7.65 -14.91 22.32
CA TYR A 431 -7.26 -16.04 23.14
C TYR A 431 -6.53 -15.58 24.41
N ASN A 432 -6.17 -16.54 25.26
CA ASN A 432 -5.56 -16.27 26.56
C ASN A 432 -4.07 -15.93 26.52
N VAL A 433 -3.48 -15.70 25.35
CA VAL A 433 -2.07 -15.33 25.24
C VAL A 433 -1.92 -13.92 24.72
N ALA A 434 -1.53 -13.02 25.63
CA ALA A 434 -1.34 -11.60 25.35
C ALA A 434 -0.03 -11.34 24.60
N ALA A 435 1.02 -12.08 24.96
CA ALA A 435 2.33 -11.96 24.36
C ALA A 435 3.01 -13.32 24.21
N GLY A 436 3.62 -13.54 23.06
CA GLY A 436 4.35 -14.75 22.74
C GLY A 436 5.69 -14.47 22.09
N MET A 437 6.76 -14.66 22.83
CA MET A 437 8.09 -14.24 22.40
C MET A 437 9.08 -15.38 22.51
N HIS A 438 9.41 -15.97 21.37
CA HIS A 438 10.52 -16.90 21.26
C HIS A 438 11.67 -16.21 20.55
N CYS A 439 12.83 -16.18 21.20
CA CYS A 439 14.08 -15.73 20.61
C CYS A 439 14.99 -16.93 20.37
N SER A 440 16.00 -16.78 19.53
CA SER A 440 16.91 -17.88 19.25
C SER A 440 17.88 -18.12 20.40
N ALA A 441 18.14 -19.36 20.82
CA ALA A 441 19.21 -19.63 21.79
C ALA A 441 20.61 -19.24 21.26
N ALA A 442 20.85 -19.33 19.95
CA ALA A 442 22.11 -18.91 19.32
C ALA A 442 22.29 -17.38 19.24
N ALA A 443 21.19 -16.63 19.31
CA ALA A 443 21.18 -15.16 19.34
C ALA A 443 20.03 -14.67 20.25
N PRO A 444 20.17 -14.76 21.59
CA PRO A 444 19.13 -14.34 22.52
C PRO A 444 18.75 -12.87 22.33
N CYS A 445 17.47 -12.55 22.46
CA CYS A 445 17.01 -11.17 22.32
C CYS A 445 17.55 -10.29 23.43
N ARG A 446 17.85 -9.03 23.12
CA ARG A 446 18.47 -8.08 24.06
C ARG A 446 17.67 -6.81 24.18
N ASN A 447 17.72 -6.20 25.36
CA ASN A 447 17.16 -4.87 25.63
C ASN A 447 15.69 -4.70 25.23
N PHE A 448 14.87 -5.73 25.44
CA PHE A 448 13.42 -5.57 25.30
C PHE A 448 12.87 -4.68 26.40
N ARG A 449 11.90 -3.82 26.08
CA ARG A 449 11.28 -2.88 27.01
C ARG A 449 9.76 -2.92 26.86
N PHE A 450 9.06 -3.03 27.97
CA PHE A 450 7.61 -3.04 28.05
C PHE A 450 7.18 -2.03 29.11
N GLU A 451 6.28 -1.13 28.74
CA GLU A 451 5.72 -0.14 29.63
C GLU A 451 4.25 0.09 29.26
N GLY A 452 3.35 0.10 30.24
CA GLY A 452 1.92 0.31 29.97
C GLY A 452 1.27 -0.79 29.12
N VAL A 453 1.74 -2.03 29.20
CA VAL A 453 1.13 -3.16 28.48
C VAL A 453 0.01 -3.78 29.32
N ASP A 454 -1.24 -3.66 28.86
CA ASP A 454 -2.45 -4.21 29.50
C ASP A 454 -3.37 -4.84 28.44
N ILE A 455 -3.12 -6.12 28.14
CA ILE A 455 -3.89 -6.90 27.19
C ILE A 455 -4.67 -7.96 27.96
N ARG A 456 -5.99 -7.96 27.81
CA ARG A 456 -6.90 -8.87 28.50
C ARG A 456 -7.55 -9.82 27.51
N PRO A 457 -7.64 -11.12 27.79
CA PRO A 457 -8.46 -12.00 26.98
C PRO A 457 -9.90 -11.50 26.96
N LEU A 458 -10.61 -11.70 25.84
CA LEU A 458 -12.05 -11.49 25.78
C LEU A 458 -12.76 -12.21 26.94
N ALA A 459 -13.92 -11.70 27.37
CA ALA A 459 -14.64 -12.20 28.53
C ALA A 459 -14.81 -13.74 28.48
N GLY A 460 -14.45 -14.41 29.57
CA GLY A 460 -14.43 -15.88 29.65
C GLY A 460 -13.15 -16.55 29.12
N GLY A 461 -12.21 -15.79 28.55
CA GLY A 461 -10.93 -16.27 28.04
C GLY A 461 -9.89 -16.65 29.11
N GLY A 462 -10.21 -16.48 30.39
CA GLY A 462 -9.33 -16.84 31.51
C GLY A 462 -8.20 -15.84 31.75
N GLN A 463 -7.14 -16.28 32.42
CA GLN A 463 -5.99 -15.42 32.75
C GLN A 463 -5.08 -15.21 31.54
N ALA A 464 -4.67 -13.95 31.35
CA ALA A 464 -3.70 -13.57 30.32
C ALA A 464 -2.35 -14.27 30.56
N LYS A 465 -1.78 -14.83 29.51
CA LYS A 465 -0.44 -15.44 29.51
C LYS A 465 0.54 -14.58 28.74
N VAL A 466 1.76 -14.52 29.26
CA VAL A 466 2.93 -13.94 28.61
C VAL A 466 3.97 -15.05 28.54
N LEU A 467 4.24 -15.55 27.33
CA LEU A 467 5.18 -16.65 27.12
C LEU A 467 6.49 -16.10 26.58
N CYS A 468 7.61 -16.47 27.21
CA CYS A 468 8.94 -15.94 26.89
C CYS A 468 9.98 -17.06 26.82
N SER A 469 10.90 -16.99 25.86
CA SER A 469 12.07 -17.86 25.77
C SER A 469 13.26 -17.12 25.18
N ASN A 470 14.45 -17.34 25.73
CA ASN A 470 15.73 -16.81 25.24
C ASN A 470 15.81 -15.27 25.17
N ILE A 471 15.24 -14.56 26.16
CA ILE A 471 15.36 -13.10 26.29
C ILE A 471 16.36 -12.79 27.40
N GLN A 472 17.44 -12.09 27.06
CA GLN A 472 18.57 -11.86 27.98
C GLN A 472 18.16 -11.02 29.20
N ASN A 473 17.36 -9.97 28.99
CA ASN A 473 16.90 -9.07 30.05
C ASN A 473 15.48 -9.39 30.55
N GLN A 474 15.04 -10.65 30.47
CA GLN A 474 13.67 -11.06 30.81
C GLN A 474 13.21 -10.59 32.21
N ALA A 475 14.11 -10.60 33.20
CA ALA A 475 13.79 -10.21 34.58
C ALA A 475 13.53 -8.70 34.74
N THR A 476 14.02 -7.86 33.82
CA THR A 476 13.99 -6.40 33.95
C THR A 476 13.34 -5.71 32.75
N MET A 477 12.72 -6.46 31.83
CA MET A 477 12.14 -5.90 30.61
C MET A 477 10.81 -5.16 30.83
N GLY A 478 10.20 -5.24 32.02
CA GLY A 478 8.95 -4.53 32.34
C GLY A 478 7.65 -5.30 32.08
N LEU A 479 7.72 -6.56 31.65
CA LEU A 479 6.57 -7.46 31.48
C LEU A 479 6.89 -8.84 32.09
N ALA A 480 6.07 -9.30 33.03
CA ALA A 480 6.29 -10.57 33.72
C ALA A 480 5.87 -11.76 32.86
N CYS A 481 6.80 -12.70 32.62
CA CYS A 481 6.50 -13.94 31.90
C CYS A 481 5.79 -14.95 32.81
N THR A 482 4.74 -15.57 32.30
CA THR A 482 3.95 -16.61 32.99
C THR A 482 4.31 -18.03 32.55
N GLY A 483 5.19 -18.18 31.54
CA GLY A 483 5.61 -19.48 31.04
C GLY A 483 6.62 -19.39 29.90
N ALA A 484 7.05 -20.56 29.42
CA ALA A 484 7.98 -20.66 28.30
C ALA A 484 7.26 -20.54 26.94
N CYS A 485 7.86 -19.83 26.01
CA CYS A 485 7.40 -19.72 24.62
C CYS A 485 7.94 -20.89 23.79
N PRO A 486 7.10 -21.77 23.20
CA PRO A 486 7.58 -22.84 22.33
C PRO A 486 8.30 -22.27 21.09
N GLY A 487 9.40 -22.90 20.66
CA GLY A 487 10.15 -22.44 19.49
C GLY A 487 9.36 -22.53 18.19
N ASN A 488 8.57 -23.58 18.04
CA ASN A 488 7.73 -23.83 16.88
C ASN A 488 6.30 -23.30 17.03
N TRP A 489 6.05 -22.34 17.92
CA TRP A 489 4.69 -21.83 18.09
C TRP A 489 4.20 -21.26 16.75
N PRO A 490 3.08 -21.76 16.19
CA PRO A 490 2.60 -21.26 14.91
C PRO A 490 2.11 -19.81 15.00
N GLN A 491 2.34 -19.09 13.91
CA GLN A 491 1.61 -17.87 13.60
C GLN A 491 0.13 -18.21 13.39
N GLN A 492 -0.78 -17.45 14.02
CA GLN A 492 -2.23 -17.66 13.94
C GLN A 492 -2.89 -16.62 13.03
N LEU A 493 -2.76 -16.83 11.73
CA LEU A 493 -3.36 -15.97 10.69
C LEU A 493 -4.86 -16.22 10.46
N SER A 494 -5.43 -17.30 11.00
CA SER A 494 -6.83 -17.67 10.80
C SER A 494 -7.71 -17.26 11.99
N GLY A 495 -9.01 -17.13 11.72
CA GLY A 495 -10.04 -16.82 12.73
C GLY A 495 -10.55 -15.38 12.71
N ASN A 496 -10.09 -14.53 11.78
CA ASN A 496 -10.44 -13.10 11.75
C ASN A 496 -11.95 -12.80 11.55
N ARG A 497 -12.80 -13.79 11.32
CA ARG A 497 -14.22 -13.58 10.98
C ARG A 497 -15.16 -13.46 12.16
#